data_AF-A0A6J6XY33-F1
#
_entry.id   AF-A0A6J6XY33-F1
#
_cell.length_a   1.000
_cell.length_b   1.000
_cell.length_c   1.000
_cell.angle_alpha   90.00
_cell.angle_beta   90.00
_cell.angle_gamma   90.00
#
_symmetry.space_group_name_H-M   'P 1'
#
loop_
_entity.id
_entity.type
_entity.pdbx_description
1 polymer ?
#
loop_
_entity_poly.entity_id
_entity_poly.type
_entity_poly.pdbx_seq_one_letter_code
_entity_poly.pdbx_strand_id
1 'polypeptide(L)'
;MAEPNGAPRVPPGFRLFRIRVTPGSVALVLGASVLAVLLRNAFVAAHRQIGWAVACVIVASLLAPLADLLDKRMPRWLALLVTMLSLAVMTVVVWGAIIVNVQDGLSTLSNEAPRAAASLERRSEVAKDFRLVERVNSLIATVRRPSQGTAVGQAVGAAGTYFVCGILTLFFLIYGPRMLRSAFAQIRDPGRRTRIERRTGLAMQNGRRYIVAAIAQTVVVAAGIGLASWALSLPAPFVLGALAGTIGLVPALGVLVGSLPALLLAAGLNGWRDAVIVVGAAVLLQAVEVLVVRKRVDRASVHIGPALPAIVALLGYELYGIGGAMYGAAGLVFLIAWLDVLGIDNTPAPDVGDVRT
;
A
#
# COMPACT_ATOMS: atom_id res chain seq x y z
N MET A 1 -13.26 -14.05 91.58
CA MET A 1 -13.91 -12.84 91.01
C MET A 1 -12.92 -12.17 90.06
N ALA A 2 -13.43 -11.66 88.93
CA ALA A 2 -12.74 -11.06 87.77
C ALA A 2 -12.25 -12.04 86.67
N GLU A 3 -13.11 -12.21 85.65
CA GLU A 3 -12.70 -12.35 84.24
C GLU A 3 -12.01 -11.04 83.79
N PRO A 4 -11.07 -11.05 82.82
CA PRO A 4 -11.53 -10.93 81.43
C PRO A 4 -10.63 -11.49 80.30
N ASN A 5 -11.29 -11.65 79.16
CA ASN A 5 -10.87 -11.31 77.79
C ASN A 5 -10.04 -12.28 76.94
N GLY A 6 -10.63 -12.65 75.79
CA GLY A 6 -9.84 -12.81 74.57
C GLY A 6 -10.42 -13.61 73.40
N ALA A 7 -11.74 -13.71 73.20
CA ALA A 7 -12.24 -14.25 71.93
C ALA A 7 -12.09 -13.20 70.81
N PRO A 8 -11.37 -13.47 69.70
CA PRO A 8 -11.17 -12.49 68.63
C PRO A 8 -12.50 -12.15 67.95
N ARG A 9 -12.83 -10.86 67.91
CA ARG A 9 -13.97 -10.32 67.17
C ARG A 9 -13.68 -10.40 65.68
N VAL A 10 -14.36 -11.31 64.97
CA VAL A 10 -14.33 -11.37 63.50
C VAL A 10 -14.97 -10.09 62.96
N PRO A 11 -14.29 -9.29 62.11
CA PRO A 11 -14.86 -8.06 61.58
C PRO A 11 -16.08 -8.35 60.69
N PRO A 12 -17.22 -7.64 60.84
CA PRO A 12 -18.38 -7.84 60.02
C PRO A 12 -18.15 -7.16 58.67
N GLY A 13 -17.67 -7.91 57.67
CA GLY A 13 -17.24 -7.25 56.44
C GLY A 13 -16.88 -8.13 55.25
N PHE A 14 -17.36 -9.37 55.15
CA PHE A 14 -17.31 -10.09 53.87
C PHE A 14 -18.71 -10.53 53.48
N ARG A 15 -19.46 -9.61 52.85
CA ARG A 15 -20.64 -10.01 52.07
C ARG A 15 -20.13 -10.87 50.93
N LEU A 16 -20.24 -12.20 51.07
CA LEU A 16 -20.08 -13.13 49.96
C LEU A 16 -21.08 -12.69 48.88
N PHE A 17 -20.59 -12.00 47.85
CA PHE A 17 -21.39 -11.61 46.70
C PHE A 17 -21.70 -12.89 45.93
N ARG A 18 -22.75 -13.60 46.37
CA ARG A 18 -23.25 -14.79 45.69
C ARG A 18 -23.81 -14.29 44.37
N ILE A 19 -22.98 -14.29 43.33
CA ILE A 19 -23.40 -14.04 41.96
C ILE A 19 -24.38 -15.15 41.63
N ARG A 20 -25.68 -14.88 41.79
CA ARG A 20 -26.72 -15.75 41.28
C ARG A 20 -26.66 -15.60 39.77
N VAL A 21 -26.06 -16.61 39.14
CA VAL A 21 -26.07 -16.76 37.69
C VAL A 21 -27.51 -17.06 37.29
N THR A 22 -28.30 -16.00 37.09
CA THR A 22 -29.68 -16.12 36.63
C THR A 22 -29.63 -16.61 35.18
N PRO A 23 -30.49 -17.56 34.76
CA PRO A 23 -30.50 -18.07 33.38
C PRO A 23 -30.63 -16.95 32.32
N GLY A 24 -31.27 -15.82 32.67
CA GLY A 24 -31.31 -14.63 31.81
C GLY A 24 -29.96 -13.95 31.59
N SER A 25 -29.08 -13.91 32.59
CA SER A 25 -27.73 -13.35 32.47
C SER A 25 -26.84 -14.26 31.60
N VAL A 26 -27.00 -15.58 31.71
CA VAL A 26 -26.29 -16.55 30.85
C VAL A 26 -26.77 -16.43 29.41
N ALA A 27 -28.08 -16.34 29.18
CA ALA A 27 -28.65 -16.14 27.86
C ALA A 27 -28.21 -14.81 27.22
N LEU A 28 -28.09 -13.73 28.00
CA LEU A 28 -27.58 -12.44 27.54
C LEU A 28 -26.10 -12.50 27.16
N VAL A 29 -25.26 -13.14 27.98
CA VAL A 29 -23.82 -13.28 27.70
C VAL A 29 -23.59 -14.18 26.49
N LEU A 30 -24.32 -15.29 26.37
CA LEU A 30 -24.27 -16.17 25.19
C LEU A 30 -24.79 -15.45 23.94
N GLY A 31 -25.91 -14.73 24.03
CA GLY A 31 -26.46 -13.94 22.93
C GLY A 31 -25.52 -12.83 22.47
N ALA A 32 -24.91 -12.10 23.40
CA ALA A 32 -23.92 -11.06 23.10
C ALA A 32 -22.64 -11.65 22.47
N SER A 33 -22.19 -12.82 22.93
CA SER A 33 -21.05 -13.54 22.36
C SER A 33 -21.34 -14.02 20.94
N VAL A 34 -22.52 -14.59 20.71
CA VAL A 34 -22.97 -15.00 19.37
C VAL A 34 -23.11 -13.80 18.44
N LEU A 35 -23.72 -12.70 18.90
CA LEU A 35 -23.82 -11.47 18.11
C LEU A 35 -22.44 -10.88 17.79
N ALA A 36 -21.51 -10.88 18.75
CA ALA A 36 -20.14 -10.42 18.53
C ALA A 36 -19.41 -11.29 17.49
N VAL A 37 -19.60 -12.62 17.53
CA VAL A 37 -19.04 -13.54 16.53
C VAL A 37 -19.68 -13.33 15.16
N LEU A 38 -21.00 -13.11 15.10
CA LEU A 38 -21.71 -12.81 13.85
C LEU A 38 -21.26 -11.48 13.25
N LEU A 39 -21.14 -10.42 14.05
CA LEU A 39 -20.63 -9.12 13.61
C LEU A 39 -19.17 -9.19 13.19
N ARG A 40 -18.33 -9.91 13.94
CA ARG A 40 -16.95 -10.20 13.55
C ARG A 40 -16.91 -10.93 12.22
N ASN A 41 -17.69 -11.99 12.04
CA ASN A 41 -17.70 -12.79 10.82
C ASN A 41 -18.26 -11.99 9.64
N ALA A 42 -19.26 -11.14 9.86
CA ALA A 42 -19.79 -10.23 8.85
C ALA A 42 -18.76 -9.16 8.46
N PHE A 43 -18.05 -8.57 9.42
CA PHE A 43 -16.96 -7.63 9.17
C PHE A 43 -15.79 -8.31 8.43
N VAL A 44 -15.38 -9.51 8.88
CA VAL A 44 -14.37 -10.32 8.22
C VAL A 44 -14.82 -10.80 6.84
N ALA A 45 -16.11 -11.01 6.61
CA ALA A 45 -16.60 -11.31 5.29
C ALA A 45 -16.56 -10.07 4.39
N ALA A 46 -17.04 -8.91 4.88
CA ALA A 46 -17.32 -7.69 4.13
C ALA A 46 -16.10 -6.77 3.90
N HIS A 47 -15.13 -6.74 4.82
CA HIS A 47 -13.97 -5.87 4.72
C HIS A 47 -13.18 -6.12 3.42
N ARG A 48 -13.16 -7.36 2.93
CA ARG A 48 -12.50 -7.70 1.67
C ARG A 48 -13.15 -6.99 0.50
N GLN A 49 -14.47 -7.12 0.32
CA GLN A 49 -15.19 -6.50 -0.80
C GLN A 49 -15.16 -4.97 -0.71
N ILE A 50 -15.22 -4.41 0.50
CA ILE A 50 -15.05 -2.96 0.70
C ILE A 50 -13.66 -2.51 0.22
N GLY A 51 -12.61 -3.26 0.56
CA GLY A 51 -11.25 -2.99 0.07
C GLY A 51 -11.15 -2.99 -1.46
N TRP A 52 -11.73 -4.00 -2.13
CA TRP A 52 -11.79 -4.05 -3.60
C TRP A 52 -12.61 -2.90 -4.19
N ALA A 53 -13.70 -2.50 -3.55
CA ALA A 53 -14.51 -1.36 -3.99
C ALA A 53 -13.71 -0.05 -3.90
N VAL A 54 -12.99 0.18 -2.81
CA VAL A 54 -12.10 1.34 -2.66
C VAL A 54 -11.01 1.33 -3.73
N ALA A 55 -10.38 0.17 -3.98
CA ALA A 55 -9.42 0.02 -5.06
C ALA A 55 -10.02 0.37 -6.44
N CYS A 56 -11.25 -0.06 -6.73
CA CYS A 56 -11.95 0.28 -7.98
C CYS A 56 -12.25 1.78 -8.09
N VAL A 57 -12.60 2.46 -6.99
CA VAL A 57 -12.78 3.93 -6.98
C VAL A 57 -11.47 4.65 -7.29
N ILE A 58 -10.36 4.19 -6.68
CA ILE A 58 -9.01 4.73 -6.94
C ILE A 58 -8.65 4.53 -8.41
N VAL A 59 -8.79 3.31 -8.94
CA VAL A 59 -8.50 3.02 -10.35
C VAL A 59 -9.39 3.87 -11.27
N ALA A 60 -10.69 3.98 -10.98
CA ALA A 60 -11.61 4.80 -11.75
C ALA A 60 -11.21 6.29 -11.73
N SER A 61 -10.77 6.83 -10.59
CA SER A 61 -10.35 8.23 -10.49
C SER A 61 -9.03 8.52 -11.24
N LEU A 62 -8.13 7.53 -11.32
CA LEU A 62 -6.93 7.59 -12.14
C LEU A 62 -7.23 7.52 -13.65
N LEU A 63 -8.26 6.77 -14.04
CA LEU A 63 -8.66 6.59 -15.45
C LEU A 63 -9.60 7.67 -15.97
N ALA A 64 -10.34 8.36 -15.10
CA ALA A 64 -11.22 9.48 -15.45
C ALA A 64 -10.62 10.48 -16.45
N PRO A 65 -9.39 11.05 -16.26
CA PRO A 65 -8.84 12.01 -17.21
C PRO A 65 -8.54 11.39 -18.59
N LEU A 66 -8.22 10.09 -18.66
CA LEU A 66 -8.00 9.40 -19.93
C LEU A 66 -9.33 9.25 -20.67
N ALA A 67 -10.38 8.81 -19.97
CA ALA A 67 -11.72 8.71 -20.53
C ALA A 67 -12.26 10.08 -20.98
N ASP A 68 -12.08 11.13 -20.17
CA ASP A 68 -12.52 12.50 -20.51
C ASP A 68 -11.74 13.09 -21.70
N LEU A 69 -10.47 12.71 -21.88
CA LEU A 69 -9.68 13.12 -23.04
C LEU A 69 -10.18 12.44 -24.33
N LEU A 70 -10.56 11.17 -24.24
CA LEU A 70 -11.14 10.41 -25.35
C LEU A 70 -12.56 10.89 -25.67
N ASP A 71 -13.37 11.25 -24.67
CA ASP A 71 -14.75 11.76 -24.85
C ASP A 71 -14.80 13.03 -25.72
N LYS A 72 -13.70 13.79 -25.78
CA LYS A 72 -13.59 14.94 -26.69
C LYS A 72 -13.52 14.56 -28.17
N ARG A 73 -13.16 13.31 -28.51
CA ARG A 73 -12.96 12.83 -29.88
C ARG A 73 -13.97 11.76 -30.31
N MET A 74 -14.62 11.10 -29.36
CA MET A 74 -15.54 9.99 -29.61
C MET A 74 -16.69 9.99 -28.60
N PRO A 75 -17.85 9.40 -28.91
CA PRO A 75 -18.97 9.35 -27.97
C PRO A 75 -18.58 8.64 -26.66
N ARG A 76 -19.10 9.14 -25.54
CA ARG A 76 -18.71 8.73 -24.18
C ARG A 76 -18.65 7.22 -23.94
N TRP A 77 -19.61 6.45 -24.46
CA TRP A 77 -19.62 5.00 -24.27
C TRP A 77 -18.40 4.32 -24.92
N LEU A 78 -17.94 4.82 -26.08
CA LEU A 78 -16.75 4.33 -26.77
C LEU A 78 -15.48 4.76 -26.05
N ALA A 79 -15.43 6.01 -25.56
CA ALA A 79 -14.31 6.49 -24.75
C ALA A 79 -14.07 5.63 -23.50
N LEU A 80 -15.15 5.27 -22.80
CA LEU A 80 -15.10 4.39 -21.62
C LEU A 80 -14.66 2.97 -21.99
N LEU A 81 -15.20 2.41 -23.09
CA LEU A 81 -14.85 1.07 -23.57
C LEU A 81 -13.38 0.99 -23.96
N VAL A 82 -12.89 1.95 -24.75
CA VAL A 82 -11.48 2.01 -25.16
C VAL A 82 -10.58 2.19 -23.94
N THR A 83 -10.96 3.02 -22.96
CA THR A 83 -10.19 3.19 -21.72
C THR A 83 -10.10 1.87 -20.93
N MET A 84 -11.21 1.17 -20.72
CA MET A 84 -11.21 -0.13 -20.04
C MET A 84 -10.44 -1.20 -20.81
N LEU A 85 -10.60 -1.26 -22.14
CA LEU A 85 -9.89 -2.21 -22.97
C LEU A 85 -8.38 -1.95 -22.96
N SER A 86 -7.97 -0.68 -23.02
CA SER A 86 -6.56 -0.30 -22.93
C SER A 86 -5.94 -0.71 -21.58
N LEU A 87 -6.68 -0.57 -20.48
CA LEU A 87 -6.25 -1.03 -19.16
C LEU A 87 -6.13 -2.55 -19.11
N ALA A 88 -7.12 -3.28 -19.64
CA ALA A 88 -7.11 -4.73 -19.68
C ALA A 88 -5.91 -5.26 -20.48
N VAL A 89 -5.69 -4.72 -21.69
CA VAL A 89 -4.54 -5.07 -22.54
C VAL A 89 -3.22 -4.72 -21.85
N MET A 90 -3.10 -3.51 -21.29
CA MET A 90 -1.91 -3.09 -20.55
C MET A 90 -1.62 -4.04 -19.38
N THR A 91 -2.66 -4.43 -18.62
CA THR A 91 -2.53 -5.35 -17.49
C THR A 91 -2.05 -6.71 -17.97
N VAL A 92 -2.65 -7.28 -19.03
CA VAL A 92 -2.23 -8.58 -19.58
C VAL A 92 -0.80 -8.54 -20.11
N VAL A 93 -0.42 -7.48 -20.83
CA VAL A 93 0.94 -7.33 -21.39
C VAL A 93 1.97 -7.20 -20.27
N VAL A 94 1.74 -6.30 -19.31
CA VAL A 94 2.68 -6.07 -18.20
C VAL A 94 2.77 -7.31 -17.31
N TRP A 95 1.65 -7.92 -16.91
CA TRP A 95 1.68 -9.14 -16.10
C TRP A 95 2.29 -10.32 -16.85
N GLY A 96 2.00 -10.50 -18.14
CA GLY A 96 2.62 -11.52 -18.96
C GLY A 96 4.14 -11.36 -19.03
N ALA A 97 4.61 -10.14 -19.29
CA ALA A 97 6.03 -9.82 -19.31
C ALA A 97 6.69 -10.08 -17.94
N ILE A 98 6.04 -9.68 -16.84
CA ILE A 98 6.53 -9.93 -15.48
C ILE A 98 6.61 -11.44 -15.22
N ILE A 99 5.56 -12.21 -15.50
CA ILE A 99 5.52 -13.66 -15.20
C ILE A 99 6.66 -14.39 -15.90
N VAL A 100 6.87 -14.14 -17.20
CA VAL A 100 7.94 -14.78 -17.98
C VAL A 100 9.31 -14.43 -17.40
N ASN A 101 9.60 -13.14 -17.20
CA ASN A 101 10.91 -12.70 -16.70
C ASN A 101 11.15 -13.07 -15.23
N VAL A 102 10.11 -13.12 -14.41
CA VAL A 102 10.20 -13.44 -12.98
C VAL A 102 10.38 -14.92 -12.76
N GLN A 103 9.74 -15.81 -13.51
CA GLN A 103 9.95 -17.26 -13.35
C GLN A 103 11.41 -17.64 -13.64
N ASP A 104 11.96 -17.18 -14.76
CA ASP A 104 13.35 -17.44 -15.13
C ASP A 104 14.33 -16.78 -14.15
N GLY A 105 14.08 -15.51 -13.81
CA GLY A 105 14.92 -14.76 -12.89
C GLY A 105 14.90 -15.32 -11.46
N LEU A 106 13.75 -15.74 -10.94
CA LEU A 106 13.64 -16.36 -9.61
C LEU A 106 14.39 -17.69 -9.53
N SER A 107 14.33 -18.51 -10.58
CA SER A 107 15.09 -19.76 -10.63
C SER A 107 16.60 -19.49 -10.61
N THR A 108 17.04 -18.46 -11.35
CA THR A 108 18.44 -18.02 -11.38
C THR A 108 18.89 -17.48 -10.03
N LEU A 109 18.09 -16.60 -9.41
CA LEU A 109 18.37 -16.04 -8.09
C LEU A 109 18.42 -17.13 -7.01
N SER A 110 17.54 -18.12 -7.08
CA SER A 110 17.52 -19.24 -6.12
C SER A 110 18.80 -20.08 -6.18
N ASN A 111 19.47 -20.12 -7.33
CA ASN A 111 20.71 -20.87 -7.53
C ASN A 111 21.96 -20.02 -7.21
N GLU A 112 21.96 -18.73 -7.59
CA GLU A 112 23.14 -17.86 -7.47
C GLU A 112 23.23 -17.10 -6.14
N ALA A 113 22.11 -16.75 -5.51
CA ALA A 113 22.12 -15.99 -4.27
C ALA A 113 22.82 -16.73 -3.10
N PRO A 114 22.62 -18.06 -2.90
CA PRO A 114 23.35 -18.81 -1.88
C PRO A 114 24.86 -18.84 -2.14
N ARG A 115 25.27 -18.92 -3.42
CA ARG A 115 26.69 -18.90 -3.81
C ARG A 115 27.33 -17.54 -3.53
N ALA A 116 26.61 -16.46 -3.84
CA ALA A 116 27.03 -15.09 -3.53
C ALA A 116 27.14 -14.85 -2.01
N ALA A 117 26.22 -15.38 -1.22
CA ALA A 117 26.31 -15.32 0.24
C ALA A 117 27.52 -16.11 0.77
N ALA A 118 27.75 -17.34 0.28
CA ALA A 118 28.85 -18.19 0.71
C ALA A 118 30.23 -17.64 0.32
N SER A 119 30.33 -16.93 -0.81
CA SER A 119 31.56 -16.24 -1.19
C SER A 119 31.82 -14.99 -0.34
N LEU A 120 30.77 -14.35 0.17
CA LEU A 120 30.89 -13.18 1.05
C LEU A 120 31.24 -13.58 2.48
N GLU A 121 30.63 -14.64 3.02
CA GLU A 121 30.99 -15.23 4.32
C GLU A 121 32.46 -15.69 4.38
N ARG A 122 33.02 -16.17 3.26
CA ARG A 122 34.44 -16.53 3.18
C ARG A 122 35.39 -15.32 3.21
N ARG A 123 34.92 -14.15 2.82
CA ARG A 123 35.74 -12.91 2.70
C ARG A 123 35.53 -11.93 3.84
N SER A 124 34.46 -12.08 4.62
CA SER A 124 34.08 -11.14 5.68
C SER A 124 33.58 -11.88 6.92
N GLU A 125 34.23 -11.63 8.06
CA GLU A 125 33.80 -12.15 9.36
C GLU A 125 32.39 -11.67 9.73
N VAL A 126 32.06 -10.42 9.40
CA VAL A 126 30.72 -9.86 9.62
C VAL A 126 29.65 -10.67 8.88
N ALA A 127 29.89 -11.01 7.60
CA ALA A 127 28.92 -11.80 6.83
C ALA A 127 28.72 -13.20 7.44
N LYS A 128 29.79 -13.79 7.98
CA LYS A 128 29.77 -15.09 8.67
C LYS A 128 28.98 -15.02 9.99
N ASP A 129 29.17 -13.97 10.78
CA ASP A 129 28.44 -13.75 12.04
C ASP A 129 26.94 -13.60 11.80
N PHE A 130 26.53 -12.96 10.70
CA PHE A 130 25.13 -12.83 10.31
C PHE A 130 24.52 -14.11 9.71
N ARG A 131 25.33 -15.16 9.46
CA ARG A 131 24.92 -16.42 8.82
C ARG A 131 24.13 -16.18 7.53
N LEU A 132 24.71 -15.35 6.65
CA LEU A 132 24.09 -14.85 5.43
C LEU A 132 23.55 -15.96 4.53
N VAL A 133 24.26 -17.09 4.41
CA VAL A 133 23.82 -18.26 3.62
C VAL A 133 22.51 -18.84 4.18
N GLU A 134 22.41 -18.97 5.49
CA GLU A 134 21.20 -19.49 6.15
C GLU A 134 20.01 -18.53 5.98
N ARG A 135 20.25 -17.22 6.09
CA ARG A 135 19.22 -16.19 5.85
C ARG A 135 18.73 -16.18 4.40
N VAL A 136 19.64 -16.30 3.44
CA VAL A 136 19.29 -16.38 2.02
C VAL A 136 18.49 -17.64 1.74
N ASN A 137 18.90 -18.79 2.28
CA ASN A 137 18.17 -20.05 2.13
C ASN A 137 16.77 -20.01 2.76
N SER A 138 16.60 -19.37 3.93
CA SER A 138 15.28 -19.24 4.56
C SER A 138 14.34 -18.31 3.80
N LEU A 139 14.87 -17.23 3.20
CA LEU A 139 14.13 -16.37 2.28
C LEU A 139 13.72 -17.12 1.02
N ILE A 140 14.64 -17.86 0.38
CA ILE A 140 14.33 -18.68 -0.80
C ILE A 140 13.28 -19.74 -0.45
N ALA A 141 13.40 -20.40 0.70
CA ALA A 141 12.41 -21.38 1.14
C ALA A 141 11.02 -20.77 1.27
N THR A 142 10.91 -19.55 1.82
CA THR A 142 9.64 -18.82 1.94
C THR A 142 9.05 -18.47 0.57
N VAL A 143 9.89 -18.02 -0.37
CA VAL A 143 9.45 -17.67 -1.73
C VAL A 143 9.08 -18.90 -2.55
N ARG A 144 9.80 -20.01 -2.37
CA ARG A 144 9.62 -21.26 -3.12
C ARG A 144 8.51 -22.14 -2.56
N ARG A 145 7.96 -21.86 -1.37
CA ARG A 145 6.76 -22.54 -0.83
C ARG A 145 5.66 -22.42 -1.89
N PRO A 146 5.36 -23.49 -2.62
CA PRO A 146 4.34 -23.41 -3.63
C PRO A 146 3.01 -23.26 -2.89
N SER A 147 2.13 -22.39 -3.38
CA SER A 147 0.70 -22.66 -3.23
C SER A 147 0.40 -23.91 -4.09
N GLN A 148 0.82 -25.07 -3.58
CA GLN A 148 0.69 -26.39 -4.19
C GLN A 148 -0.82 -26.71 -4.23
N GLY A 149 -1.47 -26.30 -5.32
CA GLY A 149 -2.92 -26.44 -5.48
C GLY A 149 -3.49 -25.50 -6.53
N THR A 150 -3.33 -25.88 -7.80
CA THR A 150 -4.02 -25.35 -9.00
C THR A 150 -3.73 -23.87 -9.34
N ALA A 151 -2.61 -23.62 -10.02
CA ALA A 151 -2.41 -22.34 -10.72
C ALA A 151 -3.58 -22.01 -11.67
N VAL A 152 -4.21 -23.04 -12.25
CA VAL A 152 -5.43 -22.91 -13.08
C VAL A 152 -6.65 -22.49 -12.25
N GLY A 153 -6.88 -23.09 -11.07
CA GLY A 153 -8.00 -22.73 -10.19
C GLY A 153 -7.84 -21.33 -9.58
N GLN A 154 -6.61 -20.95 -9.23
CA GLN A 154 -6.28 -19.60 -8.77
C GLN A 154 -6.41 -18.58 -9.91
N ALA A 155 -6.01 -18.91 -11.14
CA ALA A 155 -6.19 -18.04 -12.30
C ALA A 155 -7.67 -17.83 -12.66
N VAL A 156 -8.50 -18.87 -12.60
CA VAL A 156 -9.94 -18.77 -12.86
C VAL A 156 -10.66 -17.98 -11.75
N GLY A 157 -10.32 -18.23 -10.48
CA GLY A 157 -10.85 -17.44 -9.35
C GLY A 157 -10.41 -15.97 -9.37
N ALA A 158 -9.18 -15.72 -9.80
CA ALA A 158 -8.67 -14.37 -10.02
C ALA A 158 -9.39 -13.68 -11.19
N ALA A 159 -9.63 -14.38 -12.30
CA ALA A 159 -10.35 -13.84 -13.46
C ALA A 159 -11.75 -13.36 -13.09
N GLY A 160 -12.50 -14.12 -12.30
CA GLY A 160 -13.82 -13.69 -11.79
C GLY A 160 -13.73 -12.45 -10.92
N THR A 161 -12.72 -12.38 -10.03
CA THR A 161 -12.50 -11.21 -9.17
C THR A 161 -12.15 -9.96 -10.00
N TYR A 162 -11.23 -10.07 -10.95
CA TYR A 162 -10.85 -8.98 -11.84
C TYR A 162 -11.98 -8.55 -12.77
N PHE A 163 -12.82 -9.49 -13.23
CA PHE A 163 -14.02 -9.18 -14.01
C PHE A 163 -15.01 -8.34 -13.21
N VAL A 164 -15.32 -8.74 -11.97
CA VAL A 164 -16.17 -7.95 -11.06
C VAL A 164 -15.54 -6.58 -10.77
N CYS A 165 -14.23 -6.51 -10.55
CA CYS A 165 -13.53 -5.24 -10.35
C CYS A 165 -13.58 -4.36 -11.61
N GLY A 166 -13.49 -4.94 -12.80
CA GLY A 166 -13.63 -4.23 -14.07
C GLY A 166 -15.02 -3.62 -14.22
N ILE A 167 -16.07 -4.40 -13.93
CA ILE A 167 -17.45 -3.90 -13.91
C ILE A 167 -17.61 -2.77 -12.90
N LEU A 168 -17.09 -2.95 -11.68
CA LEU A 168 -17.22 -1.96 -10.62
C LEU A 168 -16.44 -0.67 -10.93
N THR A 169 -15.26 -0.79 -11.53
CA THR A 169 -14.47 0.34 -12.02
C THR A 169 -15.22 1.09 -13.12
N LEU A 170 -15.79 0.36 -14.09
CA LEU A 170 -16.62 0.95 -15.15
C LEU A 170 -17.86 1.65 -14.57
N PHE A 171 -18.51 1.03 -13.58
CA PHE A 171 -19.63 1.63 -12.87
C PHE A 171 -19.24 2.96 -12.20
N PHE A 172 -18.13 3.00 -11.47
CA PHE A 172 -17.64 4.25 -10.86
C PHE A 172 -17.21 5.29 -11.89
N LEU A 173 -16.68 4.87 -13.04
CA LEU A 173 -16.31 5.78 -14.13
C LEU A 173 -17.54 6.43 -14.79
N ILE A 174 -18.64 5.68 -14.93
CA ILE A 174 -19.91 6.16 -15.49
C ILE A 174 -20.67 7.02 -14.47
N TYR A 175 -20.88 6.48 -13.27
CA TYR A 175 -21.81 7.02 -12.28
C TYR A 175 -21.14 7.84 -11.18
N GLY A 176 -19.83 7.72 -10.95
CA GLY A 176 -19.10 8.45 -9.92
C GLY A 176 -19.33 9.97 -9.97
N PRO A 177 -19.21 10.64 -11.13
CA PRO A 177 -19.51 12.07 -11.24
C PRO A 177 -20.98 12.43 -10.96
N ARG A 178 -21.92 11.51 -11.20
CA ARG A 178 -23.34 11.71 -10.85
C ARG A 178 -23.54 11.52 -9.35
N MET A 179 -22.95 10.49 -8.75
CA MET A 179 -23.02 10.23 -7.31
C MET A 179 -22.45 11.40 -6.50
N LEU A 180 -21.30 11.95 -6.91
CA LEU A 180 -20.72 13.13 -6.27
C LEU A 180 -21.63 14.35 -6.39
N ARG A 181 -22.17 14.64 -7.59
CA ARG A 181 -23.12 15.74 -7.77
C ARG A 181 -24.39 15.59 -6.94
N SER A 182 -24.94 14.38 -6.84
CA SER A 182 -26.09 14.08 -5.99
C SER A 182 -25.77 14.26 -4.50
N ALA A 183 -24.56 13.89 -4.06
CA ALA A 183 -24.12 14.12 -2.69
C ALA A 183 -24.01 15.62 -2.38
N PHE A 184 -23.45 16.41 -3.30
CA PHE A 184 -23.38 17.88 -3.14
C PHE A 184 -24.73 18.56 -3.21
N ALA A 185 -25.69 18.00 -3.95
CA ALA A 185 -27.06 18.50 -3.99
C ALA A 185 -27.79 18.39 -2.63
N GLN A 186 -27.29 17.59 -1.69
CA GLN A 186 -27.82 17.54 -0.31
C GLN A 186 -27.46 18.79 0.50
N ILE A 187 -26.47 19.57 0.04
CA ILE A 187 -26.05 20.81 0.68
C ILE A 187 -26.99 21.93 0.26
N ARG A 188 -27.83 22.38 1.21
CA ARG A 188 -28.86 23.40 0.97
C ARG A 188 -28.31 24.77 0.57
N ASP A 189 -27.16 25.15 1.11
CA ASP A 189 -26.52 26.44 0.85
C ASP A 189 -25.76 26.40 -0.50
N PRO A 190 -26.18 27.19 -1.51
CA PRO A 190 -25.53 27.22 -2.82
C PRO A 190 -24.05 27.66 -2.77
N GLY A 191 -23.71 28.59 -1.87
CA GLY A 191 -22.33 29.09 -1.72
C GLY A 191 -21.41 28.02 -1.15
N ARG A 192 -21.86 27.31 -0.11
CA ARG A 192 -21.11 26.17 0.45
C ARG A 192 -21.01 25.01 -0.54
N ARG A 193 -22.10 24.72 -1.26
CA ARG A 193 -22.13 23.65 -2.28
C ARG A 193 -21.06 23.86 -3.36
N THR A 194 -21.06 25.02 -4.00
CA THR A 194 -20.09 25.35 -5.07
C THR A 194 -18.65 25.37 -4.55
N ARG A 195 -18.43 25.89 -3.33
CA ARG A 195 -17.12 25.85 -2.66
C ARG A 195 -16.64 24.41 -2.49
N ILE A 196 -17.47 23.52 -1.93
CA ILE A 196 -17.12 22.11 -1.67
C ILE A 196 -16.95 21.31 -2.98
N GLU A 197 -17.77 21.57 -4.00
CA GLU A 197 -17.66 20.97 -5.33
C GLU A 197 -16.28 21.29 -5.96
N ARG A 198 -15.91 22.58 -6.01
CA ARG A 198 -14.61 23.02 -6.55
C ARG A 198 -13.44 22.42 -5.76
N ARG A 199 -13.55 22.47 -4.43
CA ARG A 199 -12.56 21.95 -3.49
C ARG A 199 -12.34 20.43 -3.68
N THR A 200 -13.42 19.65 -3.79
CA THR A 200 -13.31 18.20 -4.02
C THR A 200 -12.65 17.89 -5.36
N GLY A 201 -12.94 18.67 -6.41
CA GLY A 201 -12.26 18.54 -7.70
C GLY A 201 -10.74 18.75 -7.61
N LEU A 202 -10.30 19.76 -6.84
CA LEU A 202 -8.88 20.02 -6.59
C LEU A 202 -8.22 18.88 -5.78
N ALA A 203 -8.89 18.40 -4.72
CA ALA A 203 -8.43 17.27 -3.92
C ALA A 203 -8.19 16.02 -4.80
N MET A 204 -9.16 15.69 -5.67
CA MET A 204 -9.05 14.55 -6.57
C MET A 204 -7.91 14.70 -7.57
N GLN A 205 -7.71 15.91 -8.12
CA GLN A 205 -6.61 16.21 -9.02
C GLN A 205 -5.24 16.07 -8.33
N ASN A 206 -5.12 16.57 -7.10
CA ASN A 206 -3.89 16.49 -6.32
C ASN A 206 -3.56 15.04 -5.94
N GLY A 207 -4.54 14.29 -5.42
CA GLY A 207 -4.37 12.87 -5.10
C GLY A 207 -3.92 12.05 -6.31
N ARG A 208 -4.53 12.29 -7.48
CA ARG A 208 -4.12 11.65 -8.73
C ARG A 208 -2.68 12.00 -9.12
N ARG A 209 -2.29 13.28 -9.08
CA ARG A 209 -0.91 13.70 -9.40
C ARG A 209 0.11 13.01 -8.52
N TYR A 210 -0.19 12.88 -7.22
CA TYR A 210 0.68 12.16 -6.28
C TYR A 210 0.84 10.69 -6.68
N ILE A 211 -0.26 9.97 -6.93
CA ILE A 211 -0.21 8.54 -7.26
C ILE A 211 0.51 8.30 -8.59
N VAL A 212 0.25 9.13 -9.61
CA VAL A 212 0.95 9.04 -10.90
C VAL A 212 2.46 9.27 -10.72
N ALA A 213 2.85 10.23 -9.89
CA ALA A 213 4.26 10.46 -9.60
C ALA A 213 4.90 9.29 -8.82
N ALA A 214 4.17 8.68 -7.88
CA ALA A 214 4.63 7.50 -7.17
C ALA A 214 4.83 6.31 -8.11
N ILE A 215 3.88 6.05 -9.03
CA ILE A 215 4.01 4.99 -10.06
C ILE A 215 5.17 5.29 -11.02
N ALA A 216 5.34 6.54 -11.45
CA ALA A 216 6.48 6.90 -12.30
C ALA A 216 7.80 6.66 -11.56
N GLN A 217 7.85 6.94 -10.26
CA GLN A 217 9.04 6.74 -9.45
C GLN A 217 9.39 5.26 -9.29
N THR A 218 8.41 4.38 -9.10
CA THR A 218 8.69 2.93 -9.00
C THR A 218 9.26 2.40 -10.32
N VAL A 219 8.77 2.88 -11.46
CA VAL A 219 9.31 2.53 -12.78
C VAL A 219 10.75 3.04 -12.95
N VAL A 220 11.04 4.28 -12.54
CA VAL A 220 12.39 4.86 -12.60
C VAL A 220 13.37 4.07 -11.72
N VAL A 221 12.98 3.73 -10.49
CA VAL A 221 13.81 2.92 -9.59
C VAL A 221 14.04 1.52 -10.17
N ALA A 222 12.98 0.87 -10.67
CA ALA A 222 13.09 -0.46 -11.26
C ALA A 222 14.01 -0.47 -12.49
N ALA A 223 13.86 0.51 -13.37
CA ALA A 223 14.73 0.67 -14.52
C ALA A 223 16.16 0.99 -14.10
N GLY A 224 16.38 1.91 -13.15
CA GLY A 224 17.72 2.32 -12.71
C GLY A 224 18.51 1.17 -12.08
N ILE A 225 17.91 0.42 -11.15
CA ILE A 225 18.56 -0.76 -10.54
C ILE A 225 18.67 -1.92 -11.53
N GLY A 226 17.67 -2.12 -12.38
CA GLY A 226 17.71 -3.16 -13.41
C GLY A 226 18.82 -2.91 -14.44
N LEU A 227 18.99 -1.66 -14.89
CA LEU A 227 20.05 -1.25 -15.81
C LEU A 227 21.43 -1.34 -15.16
N ALA A 228 21.57 -0.92 -13.89
CA ALA A 228 22.82 -1.10 -13.16
C ALA A 228 23.20 -2.58 -13.04
N SER A 229 22.22 -3.43 -12.70
CA SER A 229 22.42 -4.88 -12.61
C SER A 229 22.78 -5.50 -13.95
N TRP A 230 22.15 -5.05 -15.04
CA TRP A 230 22.44 -5.52 -16.39
C TRP A 230 23.84 -5.10 -16.86
N ALA A 231 24.23 -3.84 -16.62
CA ALA A 231 25.56 -3.33 -16.96
C ALA A 231 26.69 -4.08 -16.23
N LEU A 232 26.43 -4.52 -14.99
CA LEU A 232 27.35 -5.33 -14.17
C LEU A 232 27.25 -6.83 -14.46
N SER A 233 26.47 -7.24 -15.47
CA SER A 233 26.23 -8.66 -15.82
C SER A 233 25.75 -9.51 -14.63
N LEU A 234 24.98 -8.92 -13.72
CA LEU A 234 24.39 -9.65 -12.59
C LEU A 234 23.28 -10.59 -13.07
N PRO A 235 23.07 -11.73 -12.39
CA PRO A 235 21.97 -12.63 -12.71
C PRO A 235 20.62 -11.95 -12.45
N ALA A 236 19.66 -12.21 -13.34
CA ALA A 236 18.27 -11.76 -13.25
C ALA A 236 18.09 -10.22 -13.06
N PRO A 237 18.69 -9.37 -13.92
CA PRO A 237 18.68 -7.91 -13.73
C PRO A 237 17.27 -7.32 -13.72
N PHE A 238 16.35 -7.87 -14.53
CA PHE A 238 14.94 -7.46 -14.53
C PHE A 238 14.27 -7.69 -13.17
N VAL A 239 14.49 -8.86 -12.55
CA VAL A 239 13.86 -9.21 -11.26
C VAL A 239 14.44 -8.36 -10.14
N LEU A 240 15.76 -8.11 -10.17
CA LEU A 240 16.42 -7.22 -9.22
C LEU A 240 15.86 -5.80 -9.29
N GLY A 241 15.70 -5.26 -10.50
CA GLY A 241 15.05 -3.97 -10.74
C GLY A 241 13.60 -3.97 -10.25
N ALA A 242 12.79 -4.96 -10.63
CA ALA A 242 11.39 -5.05 -10.24
C ALA A 242 11.21 -5.13 -8.71
N LEU A 243 12.05 -5.90 -8.02
CA LEU A 243 12.08 -5.95 -6.55
C LEU A 243 12.42 -4.59 -5.95
N ALA A 244 13.45 -3.93 -6.46
CA ALA A 244 13.86 -2.61 -5.99
C ALA A 244 12.77 -1.55 -6.19
N GLY A 245 12.10 -1.53 -7.34
CA GLY A 245 11.00 -0.62 -7.61
C GLY A 245 9.75 -0.92 -6.78
N THR A 246 9.44 -2.20 -6.56
CA THR A 246 8.26 -2.61 -5.76
C THR A 246 8.46 -2.31 -4.28
N ILE A 247 9.62 -2.66 -3.71
CA ILE A 247 9.95 -2.33 -2.31
C ILE A 247 10.15 -0.82 -2.16
N GLY A 248 10.61 -0.15 -3.22
CA GLY A 248 10.68 1.31 -3.38
C GLY A 248 9.36 2.05 -3.18
N LEU A 249 8.20 1.38 -3.17
CA LEU A 249 6.94 2.00 -2.73
C LEU A 249 6.96 2.43 -1.26
N VAL A 250 7.79 1.78 -0.43
CA VAL A 250 7.97 2.15 0.98
C VAL A 250 8.85 3.39 1.04
N PRO A 251 8.33 4.54 1.51
CA PRO A 251 9.09 5.80 1.49
C PRO A 251 10.38 5.72 2.29
N ALA A 252 11.39 6.49 1.86
CA ALA A 252 12.67 6.74 2.53
C ALA A 252 13.67 5.57 2.65
N LEU A 253 13.21 4.32 2.72
CA LEU A 253 14.08 3.14 2.84
C LEU A 253 13.89 2.13 1.70
N GLY A 254 12.80 2.23 0.94
CA GLY A 254 12.40 1.22 -0.01
C GLY A 254 13.43 0.94 -1.11
N VAL A 255 14.09 1.97 -1.65
CA VAL A 255 15.10 1.79 -2.71
C VAL A 255 16.34 1.08 -2.17
N LEU A 256 16.81 1.48 -0.99
CA LEU A 256 17.98 0.88 -0.35
C LEU A 256 17.72 -0.59 0.00
N VAL A 257 16.62 -0.87 0.70
CA VAL A 257 16.24 -2.24 1.09
C VAL A 257 15.96 -3.09 -0.16
N GLY A 258 15.26 -2.53 -1.14
CA GLY A 258 14.93 -3.21 -2.38
C GLY A 258 16.13 -3.54 -3.26
N SER A 259 17.23 -2.77 -3.13
CA SER A 259 18.50 -3.03 -3.84
C SER A 259 19.39 -4.08 -3.17
N LEU A 260 19.07 -4.53 -1.95
CA LEU A 260 19.90 -5.49 -1.21
C LEU A 260 20.18 -6.80 -1.97
N PRO A 261 19.23 -7.42 -2.69
CA PRO A 261 19.53 -8.62 -3.49
C PRO A 261 20.56 -8.35 -4.58
N ALA A 262 20.50 -7.20 -5.25
CA ALA A 262 21.47 -6.81 -6.27
C ALA A 262 22.86 -6.56 -5.65
N LEU A 263 22.88 -5.90 -4.48
CA LEU A 263 24.10 -5.66 -3.72
C LEU A 263 24.78 -6.96 -3.28
N LEU A 264 23.99 -7.92 -2.77
CA LEU A 264 24.47 -9.24 -2.38
C LEU A 264 25.15 -9.95 -3.55
N LEU A 265 24.52 -9.95 -4.73
CA LEU A 265 25.05 -10.59 -5.93
C LEU A 265 26.30 -9.87 -6.44
N ALA A 266 26.30 -8.54 -6.50
CA ALA A 266 27.46 -7.78 -6.94
C ALA A 266 28.66 -8.02 -6.02
N ALA A 267 28.48 -7.90 -4.70
CA ALA A 267 29.54 -8.14 -3.72
C ALA A 267 30.02 -9.59 -3.72
N GLY A 268 29.08 -10.53 -3.81
CA GLY A 268 29.36 -11.96 -3.75
C GLY A 268 29.98 -12.53 -5.03
N LEU A 269 29.51 -12.13 -6.21
CA LEU A 269 29.96 -12.73 -7.47
C LEU A 269 31.11 -11.94 -8.12
N ASN A 270 30.99 -10.61 -8.18
CA ASN A 270 31.92 -9.77 -8.93
C ASN A 270 32.94 -9.06 -8.03
N GLY A 271 32.60 -8.83 -6.76
CA GLY A 271 33.48 -8.22 -5.76
C GLY A 271 33.05 -6.80 -5.35
N TRP A 272 33.91 -6.15 -4.56
CA TRP A 272 33.54 -4.91 -3.86
C TRP A 272 33.33 -3.70 -4.78
N ARG A 273 34.01 -3.65 -5.94
CA ARG A 273 33.88 -2.52 -6.89
C ARG A 273 32.47 -2.42 -7.44
N ASP A 274 31.93 -3.54 -7.90
CA ASP A 274 30.58 -3.65 -8.43
C ASP A 274 29.54 -3.40 -7.34
N ALA A 275 29.81 -3.86 -6.11
CA ALA A 275 28.98 -3.55 -4.95
C ALA A 275 28.87 -2.03 -4.70
N VAL A 276 29.98 -1.29 -4.81
CA VAL A 276 29.99 0.18 -4.68
C VAL A 276 29.17 0.83 -5.80
N ILE A 277 29.19 0.30 -7.02
CA ILE A 277 28.37 0.82 -8.13
C ILE A 277 26.87 0.63 -7.83
N VAL A 278 26.46 -0.56 -7.36
CA VAL A 278 25.06 -0.82 -6.97
C VAL A 278 24.62 0.09 -5.82
N VAL A 279 25.45 0.25 -4.78
CA VAL A 279 25.18 1.17 -3.67
C VAL A 279 25.06 2.61 -4.18
N GLY A 280 25.99 3.05 -5.04
CA GLY A 280 25.97 4.37 -5.63
C GLY A 280 24.69 4.63 -6.43
N ALA A 281 24.25 3.67 -7.25
CA ALA A 281 23.00 3.76 -7.99
C ALA A 281 21.78 3.83 -7.06
N ALA A 282 21.72 2.98 -6.03
CA ALA A 282 20.62 2.98 -5.06
C ALA A 282 20.56 4.28 -4.25
N VAL A 283 21.70 4.79 -3.78
CA VAL A 283 21.80 6.06 -3.06
C VAL A 283 21.42 7.23 -3.96
N LEU A 284 21.87 7.24 -5.22
CA LEU A 284 21.51 8.27 -6.19
C LEU A 284 19.99 8.30 -6.45
N LEU A 285 19.38 7.14 -6.69
CA LEU A 285 17.94 7.02 -6.89
C LEU A 285 17.15 7.42 -5.64
N GLN A 286 17.61 7.01 -4.45
CA GLN A 286 17.02 7.42 -3.17
C GLN A 286 17.16 8.93 -2.94
N ALA A 287 18.29 9.53 -3.30
CA ALA A 287 18.50 10.97 -3.21
C ALA A 287 17.60 11.74 -4.18
N VAL A 288 17.45 11.25 -5.42
CA VAL A 288 16.52 11.83 -6.41
C VAL A 288 15.09 11.76 -5.89
N GLU A 289 14.69 10.64 -5.29
CA GLU A 289 13.38 10.50 -4.65
C GLU A 289 13.14 11.58 -3.61
N VAL A 290 14.05 11.70 -2.64
CA VAL A 290 13.88 12.57 -1.47
C VAL A 290 14.06 14.05 -1.82
N LEU A 291 15.06 14.39 -2.63
CA LEU A 291 15.44 15.77 -2.90
C LEU A 291 14.67 16.39 -4.07
N VAL A 292 14.30 15.60 -5.07
CA VAL A 292 13.67 16.11 -6.30
C VAL A 292 12.21 15.70 -6.36
N VAL A 293 11.94 14.39 -6.38
CA VAL A 293 10.59 13.86 -6.62
C VAL A 293 9.65 14.30 -5.52
N ARG A 294 10.01 14.05 -4.27
CA ARG A 294 9.16 14.40 -3.12
C ARG A 294 8.90 15.88 -3.02
N LYS A 295 9.93 16.72 -3.15
CA LYS A 295 9.76 18.19 -3.15
C LYS A 295 8.86 18.66 -4.28
N ARG A 296 8.96 18.08 -5.48
CA ARG A 296 8.09 18.45 -6.62
C ARG A 296 6.67 17.96 -6.41
N VAL A 297 6.48 16.74 -5.94
CA VAL A 297 5.17 16.16 -5.65
C VAL A 297 4.47 16.96 -4.56
N ASP A 298 5.13 17.18 -3.42
CA ASP A 298 4.59 17.96 -2.30
C ASP A 298 4.18 19.38 -2.70
N ARG A 299 4.93 20.03 -3.62
CA ARG A 299 4.57 21.35 -4.16
C ARG A 299 3.42 21.32 -5.15
N ALA A 300 3.25 20.23 -5.91
CA ALA A 300 2.29 20.12 -7.00
C ALA A 300 0.99 19.38 -6.62
N SER A 301 0.98 18.72 -5.46
CA SER A 301 -0.15 17.95 -4.94
C SER A 301 -0.42 18.24 -3.45
N VAL A 302 -0.14 17.29 -2.55
CA VAL A 302 -0.51 17.30 -1.12
C VAL A 302 0.70 16.87 -0.32
N HIS A 303 0.96 17.59 0.78
CA HIS A 303 2.08 17.29 1.65
C HIS A 303 1.73 16.10 2.55
N ILE A 304 2.30 14.94 2.23
CA ILE A 304 2.09 13.72 3.01
C ILE A 304 3.42 13.34 3.63
N GLY A 305 3.52 13.45 4.96
CA GLY A 305 4.68 12.96 5.72
C GLY A 305 4.97 11.48 5.42
N PRO A 306 6.23 11.01 5.48
CA PRO A 306 6.58 9.68 4.97
C PRO A 306 6.06 8.55 5.85
N ALA A 307 5.77 8.85 7.13
CA ALA A 307 5.32 7.89 8.12
C ALA A 307 3.93 7.32 7.81
N LEU A 308 2.95 8.16 7.45
CA LEU A 308 1.57 7.69 7.27
C LEU A 308 1.42 6.72 6.08
N PRO A 309 1.95 7.00 4.87
CA PRO A 309 1.93 6.03 3.78
C PRO A 309 2.64 4.74 4.12
N ALA A 310 3.76 4.80 4.85
CA ALA A 310 4.48 3.60 5.28
C ALA A 310 3.63 2.75 6.24
N ILE A 311 3.02 3.36 7.26
CA ILE A 311 2.15 2.66 8.23
C ILE A 311 0.95 2.04 7.52
N VAL A 312 0.26 2.80 6.66
CA VAL A 312 -0.90 2.30 5.93
C VAL A 312 -0.51 1.22 4.93
N ALA A 313 0.67 1.32 4.29
CA ALA A 313 1.18 0.28 3.42
C ALA A 313 1.47 -1.02 4.18
N LEU A 314 2.07 -0.93 5.38
CA LEU A 314 2.33 -2.10 6.24
C LEU A 314 1.02 -2.77 6.70
N LEU A 315 0.07 -1.98 7.21
CA LEU A 315 -1.24 -2.50 7.60
C LEU A 315 -1.99 -3.10 6.40
N GLY A 316 -1.92 -2.44 5.24
CA GLY A 316 -2.51 -2.93 4.00
C GLY A 316 -1.86 -4.24 3.54
N TYR A 317 -0.53 -4.37 3.70
CA TYR A 317 0.21 -5.60 3.41
C TYR A 317 -0.24 -6.75 4.31
N GLU A 318 -0.41 -6.50 5.61
CA GLU A 318 -0.85 -7.51 6.55
C GLU A 318 -2.29 -7.98 6.30
N LEU A 319 -3.17 -7.07 5.90
CA LEU A 319 -4.59 -7.39 5.65
C LEU A 319 -4.86 -8.00 4.27
N TYR A 320 -4.23 -7.48 3.21
CA TYR A 320 -4.54 -7.85 1.83
C TYR A 320 -3.30 -8.06 0.94
N GLY A 321 -2.11 -8.19 1.53
CA GLY A 321 -0.85 -8.36 0.80
C GLY A 321 -0.45 -7.13 -0.01
N ILE A 322 0.35 -7.34 -1.05
CA ILE A 322 0.91 -6.26 -1.88
C ILE A 322 -0.18 -5.33 -2.43
N GLY A 323 -1.32 -5.88 -2.85
CA GLY A 323 -2.46 -5.09 -3.32
C GLY A 323 -3.00 -4.16 -2.24
N GLY A 324 -3.15 -4.65 -1.00
CA GLY A 324 -3.59 -3.82 0.13
C GLY A 324 -2.61 -2.71 0.48
N ALA A 325 -1.31 -2.99 0.41
CA ALA A 325 -0.28 -1.98 0.63
C ALA A 325 -0.40 -0.82 -0.39
N MET A 326 -0.53 -1.16 -1.67
CA MET A 326 -0.65 -0.20 -2.76
C MET A 326 -1.95 0.60 -2.70
N TYR A 327 -3.10 -0.08 -2.64
CA TYR A 327 -4.41 0.59 -2.62
C TYR A 327 -4.69 1.29 -1.30
N GLY A 328 -4.18 0.78 -0.18
CA GLY A 328 -4.25 1.44 1.12
C GLY A 328 -3.50 2.77 1.12
N ALA A 329 -2.24 2.76 0.68
CA ALA A 329 -1.45 3.98 0.55
C ALA A 329 -2.10 4.99 -0.41
N ALA A 330 -2.61 4.53 -1.56
CA ALA A 330 -3.33 5.38 -2.50
C ALA A 330 -4.64 5.95 -1.91
N GLY A 331 -5.38 5.15 -1.15
CA GLY A 331 -6.60 5.59 -0.46
C GLY A 331 -6.31 6.65 0.60
N LEU A 332 -5.24 6.48 1.37
CA LEU A 332 -4.75 7.48 2.31
C LEU A 332 -4.42 8.80 1.60
N VAL A 333 -3.74 8.74 0.45
CA VAL A 333 -3.40 9.94 -0.34
C VAL A 333 -4.66 10.71 -0.73
N PHE A 334 -5.68 10.02 -1.25
CA PHE A 334 -6.95 10.66 -1.59
C PHE A 334 -7.67 11.21 -0.36
N LEU A 335 -7.64 10.50 0.77
CA LEU A 335 -8.24 10.95 2.03
C LEU A 335 -7.56 12.23 2.53
N ILE A 336 -6.23 12.26 2.61
CA ILE A 336 -5.48 13.45 3.06
C ILE A 336 -5.70 14.59 2.07
N ALA A 337 -5.69 14.33 0.76
CA ALA A 337 -5.98 15.35 -0.23
C ALA A 337 -7.36 15.98 -0.03
N TRP A 338 -8.35 15.18 0.38
CA TRP A 338 -9.69 15.67 0.67
C TRP A 338 -9.75 16.44 1.99
N LEU A 339 -9.08 15.95 3.04
CA LEU A 339 -9.00 16.63 4.35
C LEU A 339 -8.26 17.96 4.30
N ASP A 340 -7.13 18.03 3.59
CA ASP A 340 -6.33 19.26 3.39
C ASP A 340 -7.17 20.38 2.78
N VAL A 341 -8.04 20.02 1.85
CA VAL A 341 -8.92 20.99 1.19
C VAL A 341 -10.14 21.36 2.06
N LEU A 342 -10.62 20.46 2.92
CA LEU A 342 -11.70 20.76 3.87
C LEU A 342 -11.22 21.56 5.09
N GLY A 343 -9.97 21.35 5.51
CA GLY A 343 -9.40 21.91 6.72
C GLY A 343 -8.28 22.91 6.43
N ILE A 344 -8.62 24.10 5.93
CA ILE A 344 -7.97 25.39 6.22
C ILE A 344 -9.02 26.48 5.95
N ASP A 345 -9.63 27.00 7.01
CA ASP A 345 -10.29 28.31 7.10
C ASP A 345 -10.29 28.75 8.58
N ASN A 346 -9.12 28.70 9.25
CA ASN A 346 -8.97 29.17 10.65
C ASN A 346 -7.70 30.00 10.90
N THR A 347 -6.97 30.44 9.89
CA THR A 347 -6.03 31.56 10.07
C THR A 347 -6.76 32.84 9.68
N PRO A 348 -7.13 33.71 10.64
CA PRO A 348 -7.53 35.06 10.29
C PRO A 348 -6.40 35.66 9.44
N ALA A 349 -6.76 36.33 8.34
CA ALA A 349 -5.80 37.19 7.67
C ALA A 349 -5.15 38.09 8.74
N PRO A 350 -3.82 38.30 8.73
CA PRO A 350 -3.22 39.29 9.61
C PRO A 350 -3.93 40.60 9.33
N ASP A 351 -4.60 41.12 10.35
CA ASP A 351 -5.14 42.46 10.36
C ASP A 351 -3.96 43.39 10.08
N VAL A 352 -3.91 43.90 8.86
CA VAL A 352 -3.02 45.00 8.52
C VAL A 352 -3.65 46.22 9.16
N GLY A 353 -3.51 46.28 10.48
CA GLY A 353 -3.78 47.44 11.29
C GLY A 353 -2.91 48.56 10.77
N ASP A 354 -3.59 49.51 10.15
CA ASP A 354 -3.23 50.91 9.94
C ASP A 354 -2.02 51.36 10.79
N VAL A 355 -0.82 51.34 10.20
CA VAL A 355 0.30 52.14 10.71
C VAL A 355 0.32 53.44 9.90
N ARG A 356 -0.68 54.28 10.16
CA ARG A 356 -0.51 55.73 10.11
C ARG A 356 0.03 56.17 11.46
N THR A 357 1.31 56.51 11.52
CA THR A 357 1.87 57.74 12.12
C THR A 357 3.38 57.73 12.00
#